data_AF-K9SR23-F1
#
_entry.id   AF-K9SR23-F1
#
_cell.length_a   1.000
_cell.length_b   1.000
_cell.length_c   1.000
_cell.angle_alpha   90.00
_cell.angle_beta   90.00
_cell.angle_gamma   90.00
#
_symmetry.space_group_name_H-M   'P 1'
#
loop_
_entity.id
_entity.type
_entity.pdbx_description
1 polymer ?
#
loop_
_entity_poly.entity_id
_entity_poly.type
_entity_poly.pdbx_seq_one_letter_code
_entity_poly.pdbx_strand_id
1 'polypeptide(L)'
;MLKNYTTRFLILTSCLSIGVTSAVNAETRPEVSDSTPISSQSSSTTKSPSTVITQIKNDSGSKNISENVTSVSQLSDVQPTDWAFTSLQSLVERYGCIAGYPDKTYRGQRALSRYEFAAGLNACLDKVNELISSGLSDKVGKEDLATLRKLQEDFAAELTALRGRVDAVESKTAELEAQQFSTTTKLSGEVILGVAGATGANTKTGGTNTNIVFNNRVRLNLLTSFTGKDLLITGLQAYNLGGGASSLQGTLGYADGVGLSASNVRLGYEPQFPGTNVNGPLGNVVAANSVNLYKLLYIFPVASKFTMFAGTSAEVSDAFPAISPFASEGQGAISRFGQGYNAAYRVSGGTSGTGLASAVGFIWNPSDQVDFRALYGSINAALPNDLGVPGTPVGAGFFGGSTIISTQLTLKPTSNLDIGINYANSYHQINILGTGLAALDIGSIVGPGTSIINPIRLNSVGGTLTWRVTPKIAFNVSGAWIFANLTGVDASTTFTSWMAGFHFSDVFKEGNTAGIIFGQPLARSSVGGKAIIPVGFTATPYQLEGYFNFRLSKNISITPGVFFVFNPEGINNAPTATVGVVRTTFTF
;
A
#
# COMPACT_ATOMS: atom_id res chain seq x y z
N MET A 1 4.27 -15.85 0.13
CA MET A 1 4.29 -14.52 -0.52
C MET A 1 5.30 -13.54 0.11
N LEU A 2 6.27 -13.98 0.93
CA LEU A 2 7.45 -13.20 1.29
C LEU A 2 8.70 -13.86 0.71
N LYS A 3 9.04 -13.50 -0.52
CA LYS A 3 10.38 -13.68 -1.07
C LYS A 3 10.56 -12.54 -2.06
N ASN A 4 11.43 -11.60 -1.67
CA ASN A 4 11.99 -10.45 -2.40
C ASN A 4 11.84 -9.18 -1.56
N TYR A 5 12.86 -8.33 -1.62
CA TYR A 5 13.12 -7.10 -0.85
C TYR A 5 13.99 -7.26 0.40
N THR A 6 15.28 -7.52 0.16
CA THR A 6 16.38 -7.19 1.07
C THR A 6 17.22 -6.10 0.42
N THR A 7 17.13 -4.84 0.88
CA THR A 7 18.23 -3.87 0.73
C THR A 7 18.17 -2.82 1.83
N ARG A 8 19.27 -2.72 2.59
CA ARG A 8 19.58 -1.73 3.63
C ARG A 8 19.57 -0.31 3.06
N PHE A 9 19.23 0.70 3.86
CA PHE A 9 20.05 1.93 3.95
C PHE A 9 19.70 2.81 5.17
N LEU A 10 20.72 3.58 5.55
CA LEU A 10 20.96 4.49 6.67
C LEU A 10 19.82 5.48 7.02
N ILE A 11 19.63 5.68 8.33
CA ILE A 11 18.83 6.77 8.93
C ILE A 11 19.78 7.94 9.26
N LEU A 12 19.40 9.16 8.87
CA LEU A 12 19.96 10.40 9.40
C LEU A 12 18.84 11.09 10.20
N THR A 13 19.04 11.20 11.50
CA THR A 13 18.10 11.79 12.46
C THR A 13 18.32 13.29 12.56
N SER A 14 17.26 14.09 12.45
CA SER A 14 17.21 15.42 13.06
C SER A 14 15.83 15.64 13.69
N CYS A 15 15.82 15.70 15.02
CA CYS A 15 14.67 16.09 15.82
C CYS A 15 14.41 17.58 15.69
N LEU A 16 13.15 17.96 15.48
CA LEU A 16 12.65 19.26 15.92
C LEU A 16 11.28 19.07 16.57
N SER A 17 11.27 19.13 17.90
CA SER A 17 10.09 19.14 18.76
C SER A 17 9.55 20.56 18.86
N ILE A 18 8.30 20.77 18.44
CA ILE A 18 7.52 21.96 18.80
C ILE A 18 6.20 21.47 19.37
N GLY A 19 6.05 21.61 20.69
CA GLY A 19 4.76 21.49 21.36
C GLY A 19 3.96 22.77 21.15
N VAL A 20 2.67 22.64 20.85
CA VAL A 20 1.71 23.73 20.95
C VAL A 20 0.55 23.26 21.81
N THR A 21 0.47 23.85 22.99
CA THR A 21 -0.64 23.81 23.93
C THR A 21 -1.84 24.58 23.37
N SER A 22 -3.01 23.97 23.49
CA SER A 22 -4.32 24.54 23.23
C SER A 22 -4.74 25.49 24.35
N ALA A 23 -5.30 26.65 23.99
CA ALA A 23 -6.19 27.42 24.85
C ALA A 23 -7.28 28.09 24.00
N VAL A 24 -8.51 27.85 24.44
CA VAL A 24 -9.78 28.38 23.93
C VAL A 24 -10.02 29.75 24.56
N ASN A 25 -10.42 30.78 23.81
CA ASN A 25 -11.65 31.53 24.12
C ASN A 25 -12.10 32.54 23.07
N ALA A 26 -13.40 32.77 23.15
CA ALA A 26 -14.29 33.50 22.25
C ALA A 26 -14.15 35.03 22.28
N GLU A 27 -14.58 35.60 21.15
CA GLU A 27 -15.47 36.76 20.99
C GLU A 27 -15.03 38.21 21.22
N THR A 28 -15.44 39.00 20.22
CA THR A 28 -15.79 40.44 20.18
C THR A 28 -14.72 41.50 19.80
N ARG A 29 -15.19 42.39 18.92
CA ARG A 29 -14.60 43.56 18.20
C ARG A 29 -15.24 44.84 18.83
N PRO A 30 -14.96 46.13 18.47
CA PRO A 30 -13.83 46.84 17.83
C PRO A 30 -13.34 48.09 18.64
N GLU A 31 -12.42 48.88 18.04
CA GLU A 31 -12.28 50.37 18.08
C GLU A 31 -10.97 51.00 18.61
N VAL A 32 -10.18 51.47 17.63
CA VAL A 32 -9.48 52.78 17.45
C VAL A 32 -9.29 53.73 18.65
N SER A 33 -8.04 54.13 18.94
CA SER A 33 -7.54 55.53 18.81
C SER A 33 -6.12 55.77 19.38
N ASP A 34 -5.47 56.78 18.79
CA ASP A 34 -4.19 57.45 19.08
C ASP A 34 -3.53 57.36 20.47
N SER A 35 -2.18 57.33 20.48
CA SER A 35 -1.30 58.46 20.92
C SER A 35 0.10 58.00 21.39
N THR A 36 1.11 58.77 20.98
CA THR A 36 2.53 58.82 21.42
C THR A 36 2.66 59.20 22.91
N PRO A 37 3.77 58.92 23.66
CA PRO A 37 5.13 59.45 23.39
C PRO A 37 6.41 58.71 23.92
N ILE A 38 7.56 59.08 23.33
CA ILE A 38 8.91 59.38 23.89
C ILE A 38 9.68 58.33 24.77
N SER A 39 10.74 57.78 24.14
CA SER A 39 12.16 57.65 24.54
C SER A 39 12.59 57.27 25.98
N SER A 40 13.33 56.14 26.07
CA SER A 40 14.70 56.12 26.63
C SER A 40 15.52 54.92 26.12
N GLN A 41 16.81 55.18 25.92
CA GLN A 41 17.82 54.44 25.16
C GLN A 41 18.29 53.10 25.77
N SER A 42 18.71 52.17 24.89
CA SER A 42 19.99 51.46 25.03
C SER A 42 20.48 51.02 23.64
N SER A 43 21.73 51.35 23.36
CA SER A 43 22.43 51.24 22.08
C SER A 43 23.53 50.19 22.14
N SER A 44 23.72 49.38 21.08
CA SER A 44 25.01 49.25 20.39
C SER A 44 24.97 48.24 19.23
N THR A 45 24.96 48.83 18.03
CA THR A 45 25.58 48.51 16.74
C THR A 45 26.42 47.24 16.52
N THR A 46 26.06 46.60 15.43
CA THR A 46 26.77 45.68 14.52
C THR A 46 28.11 46.22 13.99
N LYS A 47 29.11 45.35 13.82
CA LYS A 47 30.22 45.51 12.86
C LYS A 47 30.64 44.17 12.25
N SER A 48 30.64 44.11 10.92
CA SER A 48 31.51 43.22 10.12
C SER A 48 32.96 43.73 10.15
N PRO A 49 33.92 42.91 9.74
CA PRO A 49 34.77 43.34 8.61
C PRO A 49 35.13 42.23 7.61
N SER A 50 35.50 42.71 6.43
CA SER A 50 35.82 41.98 5.20
C SER A 50 37.31 41.57 5.09
N THR A 51 37.54 40.60 4.20
CA THR A 51 38.70 40.43 3.27
C THR A 51 40.05 39.94 3.79
N VAL A 52 40.42 38.70 3.39
CA VAL A 52 41.71 38.36 2.75
C VAL A 52 41.47 37.25 1.71
N ILE A 53 41.78 37.51 0.44
CA ILE A 53 41.95 36.52 -0.64
C ILE A 53 43.36 36.69 -1.17
N THR A 54 44.16 35.61 -1.23
CA THR A 54 45.22 35.45 -2.23
C THR A 54 45.45 33.96 -2.50
N GLN A 55 45.05 33.57 -3.72
CA GLN A 55 45.60 32.53 -4.61
C GLN A 55 45.66 31.06 -4.17
N ILE A 56 44.84 30.24 -4.85
CA ILE A 56 45.28 28.95 -5.44
C ILE A 56 44.64 28.85 -6.83
N LYS A 57 45.46 28.66 -7.87
CA LYS A 57 45.04 28.33 -9.23
C LYS A 57 45.74 27.02 -9.65
N ASN A 58 44.91 26.07 -10.08
CA ASN A 58 45.15 24.90 -10.93
C ASN A 58 46.23 23.88 -10.54
N ASP A 59 45.79 22.66 -10.18
CA ASP A 59 46.23 21.49 -10.94
C ASP A 59 45.10 20.45 -11.07
N SER A 60 45.12 19.73 -12.18
CA SER A 60 44.09 18.80 -12.66
C SER A 60 44.29 17.39 -12.08
N GLY A 61 43.22 16.64 -11.80
CA GLY A 61 43.35 15.19 -11.57
C GLY A 61 42.20 14.52 -10.81
N SER A 62 41.46 13.67 -11.52
CA SER A 62 40.71 12.48 -11.07
C SER A 62 40.36 12.33 -9.58
N LYS A 63 39.06 12.41 -9.24
CA LYS A 63 38.53 12.07 -7.91
C LYS A 63 37.98 10.65 -7.91
N ASN A 64 38.86 9.67 -7.70
CA ASN A 64 38.49 8.33 -7.27
C ASN A 64 38.05 8.38 -5.79
N ILE A 65 36.91 7.76 -5.49
CA ILE A 65 36.57 7.35 -4.13
C ILE A 65 37.38 6.08 -3.88
N SER A 66 38.52 6.21 -3.22
CA SER A 66 39.24 5.08 -2.64
C SER A 66 39.11 5.18 -1.12
N GLU A 67 38.52 4.15 -0.54
CA GLU A 67 38.69 3.80 0.87
C GLU A 67 40.17 3.93 1.23
N ASN A 68 40.43 4.67 2.30
CA ASN A 68 41.75 4.78 2.88
C ASN A 68 42.10 3.45 3.57
N VAL A 69 42.51 2.46 2.78
CA VAL A 69 43.23 1.29 3.27
C VAL A 69 44.66 1.75 3.53
N THR A 70 44.98 1.91 4.81
CA THR A 70 46.32 2.19 5.29
C THR A 70 47.31 1.13 4.82
N SER A 71 48.35 1.59 4.13
CA SER A 71 49.69 1.00 3.96
C SER A 71 49.79 -0.40 3.35
N VAL A 72 50.49 -0.46 2.21
CA VAL A 72 50.99 -1.63 1.47
C VAL A 72 52.00 -2.47 2.29
N SER A 73 52.12 -2.24 3.60
CA SER A 73 52.84 -3.10 4.56
C SER A 73 52.02 -4.28 5.10
N GLN A 74 50.78 -4.50 4.61
CA GLN A 74 49.87 -5.54 5.11
C GLN A 74 49.85 -6.85 4.29
N LEU A 75 50.58 -6.92 3.17
CA LEU A 75 50.77 -8.18 2.43
C LEU A 75 51.91 -8.98 3.04
N SER A 76 51.69 -9.55 4.22
CA SER A 76 52.54 -10.61 4.75
C SER A 76 51.66 -11.84 4.95
N ASP A 77 51.23 -12.43 3.85
CA ASP A 77 50.53 -13.70 3.90
C ASP A 77 51.44 -14.71 4.59
N VAL A 78 50.90 -15.46 5.55
CA VAL A 78 51.55 -16.58 6.20
C VAL A 78 51.64 -17.70 5.17
N GLN A 79 52.87 -18.00 4.74
CA GLN A 79 53.11 -19.02 3.72
C GLN A 79 53.03 -20.43 4.34
N PRO A 80 52.70 -21.46 3.55
CA PRO A 80 52.68 -22.84 4.03
C PRO A 80 54.00 -23.34 4.64
N THR A 81 55.11 -22.71 4.26
CA THR A 81 56.46 -22.99 4.77
C THR A 81 56.81 -22.27 6.07
N ASP A 82 55.99 -21.30 6.50
CA ASP A 82 56.27 -20.52 7.70
C ASP A 82 56.05 -21.35 8.97
N TRP A 83 56.87 -21.09 9.99
CA TRP A 83 56.78 -21.77 11.28
C TRP A 83 55.39 -21.60 11.91
N ALA A 84 54.77 -20.42 11.75
CA ALA A 84 53.46 -20.11 12.32
C ALA A 84 52.38 -21.00 11.69
N PHE A 85 52.44 -21.18 10.37
CA PHE A 85 51.52 -22.02 9.61
C PHE A 85 51.59 -23.48 10.05
N THR A 86 52.80 -24.04 10.06
CA THR A 86 53.07 -25.44 10.47
C THR A 86 52.69 -25.68 11.93
N SER A 87 52.91 -24.70 12.80
CA SER A 87 52.53 -24.76 14.22
C SER A 87 51.01 -24.78 14.39
N LEU A 88 50.28 -23.87 13.73
CA LEU A 88 48.82 -23.85 13.77
C LEU A 88 48.23 -25.13 13.17
N GLN A 89 48.78 -25.63 12.06
CA GLN A 89 48.35 -26.88 11.44
C GLN A 89 48.48 -28.06 12.40
N SER A 90 49.63 -28.21 13.07
CA SER A 90 49.86 -29.26 14.07
C SER A 90 48.84 -29.19 15.23
N LEU A 91 48.57 -27.98 15.73
CA LEU A 91 47.58 -27.75 16.78
C LEU A 91 46.16 -28.09 16.31
N VAL A 92 45.80 -27.72 15.09
CA VAL A 92 44.49 -28.02 14.48
C VAL A 92 44.29 -29.52 14.30
N GLU A 93 45.29 -30.23 13.78
CA GLU A 93 45.23 -31.67 13.57
C GLU A 93 45.16 -32.44 14.91
N ARG A 94 45.88 -31.96 15.92
CA ARG A 94 45.95 -32.60 17.25
C ARG A 94 44.72 -32.33 18.13
N TYR A 95 44.23 -31.09 18.14
CA TYR A 95 43.14 -30.65 19.02
C TYR A 95 41.80 -30.49 18.29
N GLY A 96 41.76 -30.66 16.96
CA GLY A 96 40.54 -30.56 16.16
C GLY A 96 39.87 -29.19 16.23
N CYS A 97 40.65 -28.14 16.49
CA CYS A 97 40.13 -26.86 16.95
C CYS A 97 39.58 -25.94 15.85
N ILE A 98 39.84 -26.26 14.57
CA ILE A 98 39.29 -25.54 13.42
C ILE A 98 38.43 -26.52 12.61
N ALA A 99 37.15 -26.21 12.44
CA ALA A 99 36.21 -27.03 11.67
C ALA A 99 36.37 -26.90 10.13
N GLY A 100 37.38 -26.16 9.65
CA GLY A 100 37.61 -25.88 8.24
C GLY A 100 36.62 -24.87 7.66
N TYR A 101 36.71 -24.62 6.35
CA TYR A 101 35.69 -23.89 5.59
C TYR A 101 34.33 -24.61 5.69
N PRO A 102 33.20 -24.03 5.25
CA PRO A 102 31.88 -24.69 5.31
C PRO A 102 31.79 -26.10 4.69
N ASP A 103 32.79 -26.52 3.92
CA ASP A 103 32.98 -27.85 3.34
C ASP A 103 33.76 -28.85 4.25
N LYS A 104 34.06 -28.47 5.50
CA LYS A 104 34.90 -29.22 6.47
C LYS A 104 36.33 -29.49 6.01
N THR A 105 36.83 -28.75 5.01
CA THR A 105 38.21 -28.86 4.55
C THR A 105 39.07 -27.73 5.13
N TYR A 106 40.31 -28.02 5.50
CA TYR A 106 41.33 -27.02 5.75
C TYR A 106 42.19 -26.90 4.49
N ARG A 107 42.09 -25.77 3.79
CA ARG A 107 42.82 -25.55 2.51
C ARG A 107 44.28 -25.19 2.79
N GLY A 108 45.02 -26.11 3.38
CA GLY A 108 46.38 -25.89 3.90
C GLY A 108 47.48 -25.74 2.84
N GLN A 109 47.16 -25.80 1.56
CA GLN A 109 48.13 -25.70 0.47
C GLN A 109 48.26 -24.28 -0.11
N ARG A 110 47.61 -23.29 0.50
CA ARG A 110 47.68 -21.88 0.09
C ARG A 110 48.20 -21.01 1.24
N ALA A 111 48.87 -19.92 0.88
CA ALA A 111 49.17 -18.88 1.84
C ALA A 111 47.87 -18.27 2.39
N LEU A 112 47.87 -17.95 3.69
CA LEU A 112 46.74 -17.34 4.40
C LEU A 112 47.11 -15.91 4.75
N SER A 113 46.16 -14.98 4.71
CA SER A 113 46.40 -13.66 5.30
C SER A 113 46.64 -13.78 6.81
N ARG A 114 47.41 -12.87 7.41
CA ARG A 114 47.63 -12.85 8.87
C ARG A 114 46.31 -12.77 9.66
N TYR A 115 45.28 -12.16 9.09
CA TYR A 115 43.93 -12.11 9.67
C TYR A 115 43.22 -13.46 9.64
N GLU A 116 43.28 -14.19 8.52
CA GLU A 116 42.75 -15.57 8.43
C GLU A 116 43.49 -16.49 9.41
N PHE A 117 44.82 -16.30 9.54
CA PHE A 117 45.63 -17.02 10.51
C PHE A 117 45.24 -16.70 11.96
N ALA A 118 45.13 -15.43 12.32
CA ALA A 118 44.73 -14.98 13.66
C ALA A 118 43.33 -15.46 14.05
N ALA A 119 42.39 -15.51 13.09
CA ALA A 119 41.05 -16.07 13.31
C ALA A 119 41.11 -17.58 13.62
N GLY A 120 41.93 -18.33 12.89
CA GLY A 120 42.16 -19.75 13.15
C GLY A 120 42.86 -20.01 14.49
N LEU A 121 43.87 -19.20 14.83
CA LEU A 121 44.56 -19.25 16.11
C LEU A 121 43.61 -18.95 17.28
N ASN A 122 42.75 -17.92 17.17
CA ASN A 122 41.78 -17.60 18.21
C ASN A 122 40.80 -18.75 18.46
N ALA A 123 40.26 -19.36 17.40
CA ALA A 123 39.42 -20.55 17.51
C ALA A 123 40.17 -21.71 18.18
N CYS A 124 41.47 -21.84 17.91
CA CYS A 124 42.28 -22.88 18.54
C CYS A 124 42.50 -22.66 20.03
N LEU A 125 42.75 -21.42 20.42
CA LEU A 125 42.86 -21.01 21.82
C LEU A 125 41.58 -21.28 22.59
N ASP A 126 40.42 -20.98 22.00
CA ASP A 126 39.11 -21.22 22.63
C ASP A 126 38.89 -22.72 22.89
N LYS A 127 39.22 -23.58 21.92
CA LYS A 127 39.08 -25.03 22.08
C LYS A 127 40.04 -25.62 23.11
N VAL A 128 41.28 -25.14 23.15
CA VAL A 128 42.27 -25.59 24.14
C VAL A 128 41.83 -25.15 25.55
N ASN A 129 41.30 -23.93 25.71
CA ASN A 129 40.75 -23.47 26.98
C ASN A 129 39.54 -24.30 27.43
N GLU A 130 38.67 -24.72 26.49
CA GLU A 130 37.55 -25.64 26.76
C GLU A 130 38.03 -27.02 27.24
N LEU A 131 39.08 -27.58 26.61
CA LEU A 131 39.68 -28.86 27.01
C LEU A 131 40.33 -28.82 28.39
N ILE A 132 40.99 -27.71 28.73
CA ILE A 132 41.56 -27.48 30.06
C ILE A 132 40.43 -27.37 31.10
N SER A 133 39.37 -26.60 30.78
CA SER A 133 38.24 -26.37 31.69
C SER A 133 37.37 -27.62 31.93
N SER A 134 37.35 -28.54 30.97
CA SER A 134 36.63 -29.83 31.07
C SER A 134 37.41 -30.94 31.79
N GLY A 135 38.56 -30.61 32.40
CA GLY A 135 39.35 -31.55 33.21
C GLY A 135 40.20 -32.54 32.41
N LEU A 136 40.36 -32.32 31.10
CA LEU A 136 41.21 -33.11 30.19
C LEU A 136 42.61 -32.47 30.02
N SER A 137 43.10 -31.78 31.04
CA SER A 137 44.38 -31.06 31.04
C SER A 137 45.58 -31.93 30.63
N ASP A 138 45.53 -33.24 30.90
CA ASP A 138 46.57 -34.20 30.51
C ASP A 138 46.69 -34.42 29.00
N LYS A 139 45.69 -33.97 28.22
CA LYS A 139 45.74 -34.00 26.75
C LYS A 139 46.40 -32.77 26.14
N VAL A 140 46.70 -31.73 26.92
CA VAL A 140 47.34 -30.51 26.43
C VAL A 140 48.83 -30.53 26.74
N GLY A 141 49.66 -30.72 25.72
CA GLY A 141 51.11 -30.78 25.86
C GLY A 141 51.71 -29.45 26.33
N LYS A 142 52.72 -29.50 27.23
CA LYS A 142 53.46 -28.29 27.67
C LYS A 142 54.14 -27.56 26.50
N GLU A 143 54.56 -28.30 25.49
CA GLU A 143 55.16 -27.78 24.25
C GLU A 143 54.14 -27.02 23.39
N ASP A 144 52.89 -27.47 23.36
CA ASP A 144 51.81 -26.82 22.62
C ASP A 144 51.40 -25.51 23.28
N LEU A 145 51.40 -25.44 24.62
CA LEU A 145 51.18 -24.19 25.36
C LEU A 145 52.29 -23.16 25.10
N ALA A 146 53.55 -23.60 25.01
CA ALA A 146 54.66 -22.72 24.64
C ALA A 146 54.52 -22.20 23.21
N THR A 147 54.06 -23.07 22.30
CA THR A 147 53.81 -22.74 20.89
C THR A 147 52.65 -21.76 20.74
N LEU A 148 51.54 -21.97 21.47
CA LEU A 148 50.39 -21.06 21.52
C LEU A 148 50.77 -19.69 22.07
N ARG A 149 51.61 -19.62 23.11
CA ARG A 149 52.11 -18.35 23.65
C ARG A 149 52.93 -17.57 22.62
N LYS A 150 53.83 -18.24 21.92
CA LYS A 150 54.64 -17.62 20.86
C LYS A 150 53.76 -17.13 19.70
N LEU A 151 52.75 -17.92 19.31
CA LEU A 151 51.78 -17.54 18.29
C LEU A 151 50.91 -16.35 18.72
N GLN A 152 50.53 -16.29 20.00
CA GLN A 152 49.79 -15.16 20.57
C GLN A 152 50.64 -13.87 20.57
N GLU A 153 51.93 -13.97 20.86
CA GLU A 153 52.87 -12.83 20.84
C GLU A 153 53.08 -12.30 19.40
N ASP A 154 53.38 -13.18 18.44
CA ASP A 154 53.68 -12.81 17.06
C ASP A 154 52.47 -12.23 16.29
N PHE A 155 51.25 -12.58 16.73
CA PHE A 155 49.99 -12.11 16.14
C PHE A 155 49.16 -11.25 17.11
N ALA A 156 49.78 -10.69 18.15
CA ALA A 156 49.09 -9.92 19.19
C ALA A 156 48.32 -8.72 18.63
N ALA A 157 48.88 -8.03 17.64
CA ALA A 157 48.25 -6.89 16.99
C ALA A 157 47.01 -7.31 16.18
N GLU A 158 47.11 -8.41 15.43
CA GLU A 158 46.04 -8.98 14.63
C GLU A 158 44.92 -9.58 15.49
N LEU A 159 45.26 -10.24 16.60
CA LEU A 159 44.29 -10.72 17.59
C LEU A 159 43.55 -9.57 18.28
N THR A 160 44.25 -8.47 18.59
CA THR A 160 43.64 -7.26 19.15
C THR A 160 42.69 -6.61 18.15
N ALA A 161 43.11 -6.50 16.88
CA ALA A 161 42.26 -5.99 15.81
C ALA A 161 41.03 -6.89 15.56
N LEU A 162 41.19 -8.21 15.65
CA LEU A 162 40.09 -9.17 15.52
C LEU A 162 39.09 -9.03 16.67
N ARG A 163 39.55 -8.92 17.92
CA ARG A 163 38.69 -8.64 19.08
C ARG A 163 37.95 -7.32 18.91
N GLY A 164 38.63 -6.24 18.52
CA GLY A 164 37.98 -4.96 18.26
C GLY A 164 36.92 -5.02 17.15
N ARG A 165 37.11 -5.87 16.13
CA ARG A 165 36.08 -6.13 15.10
C ARG A 165 34.90 -6.92 15.64
N VAL A 166 35.14 -7.90 16.51
CA VAL A 166 34.08 -8.66 17.20
C VAL A 166 33.27 -7.71 18.09
N ASP A 167 33.93 -6.92 18.94
CA ASP A 167 33.28 -5.94 19.83
C ASP A 167 32.48 -4.91 19.04
N ALA A 168 33.00 -4.42 17.90
CA ALA A 168 32.28 -3.49 17.03
C ALA A 168 31.07 -4.15 16.36
N VAL A 169 31.15 -5.43 15.99
CA VAL A 169 30.02 -6.18 15.43
C VAL A 169 28.98 -6.46 16.51
N GLU A 170 29.38 -6.83 17.72
CA GLU A 170 28.48 -7.03 18.87
C GLU A 170 27.78 -5.73 19.26
N SER A 171 28.52 -4.62 19.36
CA SER A 171 27.96 -3.28 19.61
C SER A 171 26.98 -2.86 18.53
N LYS A 172 27.31 -3.08 17.25
CA LYS A 172 26.40 -2.81 16.13
C LYS A 172 25.17 -3.72 16.15
N THR A 173 25.30 -4.94 16.64
CA THR A 173 24.17 -5.88 16.79
C THR A 173 23.26 -5.40 17.91
N ALA A 174 23.82 -5.04 19.07
CA ALA A 174 23.09 -4.48 20.19
C ALA A 174 22.38 -3.16 19.84
N GLU A 175 23.03 -2.27 19.08
CA GLU A 175 22.42 -1.03 18.59
C GLU A 175 21.25 -1.32 17.63
N LEU A 176 21.43 -2.24 16.68
CA LEU A 176 20.38 -2.65 15.76
C LEU A 176 19.20 -3.32 16.47
N GLU A 177 19.46 -4.13 17.50
CA GLU A 177 18.43 -4.75 18.35
C GLU A 177 17.67 -3.71 19.18
N ALA A 178 18.39 -2.74 19.78
CA ALA A 178 17.81 -1.67 20.58
C ALA A 178 16.99 -0.67 19.75
N GLN A 179 17.32 -0.50 18.46
CA GLN A 179 16.62 0.43 17.55
C GLN A 179 15.49 -0.24 16.74
N GLN A 180 15.18 -1.53 16.94
CA GLN A 180 14.02 -2.14 16.29
C GLN A 180 12.72 -1.71 16.98
N PHE A 181 12.00 -0.80 16.36
CA PHE A 181 10.67 -0.34 16.82
C PHE A 181 9.61 -1.45 16.90
N SER A 182 9.81 -2.58 16.20
CA SER A 182 9.11 -3.86 16.40
C SER A 182 9.71 -4.90 15.44
N THR A 183 10.10 -6.07 15.93
CA THR A 183 10.53 -7.20 15.07
C THR A 183 9.38 -7.80 14.26
N THR A 184 8.14 -7.51 14.66
CA THR A 184 6.92 -8.14 14.14
C THR A 184 6.05 -7.20 13.31
N THR A 185 6.20 -5.88 13.46
CA THR A 185 5.38 -4.86 12.79
C THR A 185 6.19 -4.04 11.81
N LYS A 186 5.70 -3.93 10.57
CA LYS A 186 6.23 -3.03 9.53
C LYS A 186 5.19 -1.99 9.13
N LEU A 187 5.63 -0.75 8.95
CA LEU A 187 4.80 0.31 8.39
C LEU A 187 4.84 0.26 6.86
N SER A 188 3.69 0.42 6.21
CA SER A 188 3.56 0.67 4.78
C SER A 188 2.65 1.89 4.57
N GLY A 189 3.17 2.92 3.91
CA GLY A 189 2.47 4.19 3.68
C GLY A 189 2.17 4.44 2.20
N GLU A 190 1.01 5.02 1.93
CA GLU A 190 0.66 5.63 0.63
C GLU A 190 0.10 7.04 0.86
N VAL A 191 0.66 8.03 0.18
CA VAL A 191 0.14 9.40 0.14
C VAL A 191 -0.15 9.76 -1.31
N ILE A 192 -1.39 10.16 -1.58
CA ILE A 192 -1.84 10.64 -2.88
C ILE A 192 -2.16 12.12 -2.75
N LEU A 193 -1.57 12.94 -3.63
CA LEU A 193 -1.91 14.35 -3.84
C LEU A 193 -2.42 14.51 -5.27
N GLY A 194 -3.59 15.11 -5.46
CA GLY A 194 -4.23 15.22 -6.75
C GLY A 194 -4.67 16.65 -7.05
N VAL A 195 -4.18 17.21 -8.16
CA VAL A 195 -4.73 18.44 -8.75
C VAL A 195 -5.69 18.02 -9.85
N ALA A 196 -6.98 18.30 -9.69
CA ALA A 196 -8.02 17.82 -10.60
C ALA A 196 -8.99 18.93 -11.01
N GLY A 197 -9.64 18.77 -12.16
CA GLY A 197 -10.72 19.63 -12.62
C GLY A 197 -11.61 18.89 -13.60
N ALA A 198 -12.86 19.33 -13.72
CA ALA A 198 -13.83 18.70 -14.59
C ALA A 198 -14.78 19.67 -15.28
N THR A 199 -15.17 19.33 -16.52
CA THR A 199 -16.13 20.08 -17.34
C THR A 199 -17.21 19.15 -17.90
N GLY A 200 -18.21 19.73 -18.58
CA GLY A 200 -19.31 18.97 -19.18
C GLY A 200 -20.50 18.84 -18.23
N ALA A 201 -20.80 19.91 -17.49
CA ALA A 201 -21.84 19.92 -16.47
C ALA A 201 -23.25 19.69 -17.02
N ASN A 202 -24.07 19.00 -16.24
CA ASN A 202 -25.49 18.82 -16.51
C ASN A 202 -26.29 20.02 -16.01
N THR A 203 -26.55 20.97 -16.90
CA THR A 203 -27.31 22.18 -16.55
C THR A 203 -28.77 21.89 -16.21
N LYS A 204 -29.33 20.73 -16.62
CA LYS A 204 -30.71 20.34 -16.27
C LYS A 204 -30.87 20.03 -14.78
N THR A 205 -29.79 19.68 -14.09
CA THR A 205 -29.76 19.45 -12.63
C THR A 205 -29.11 20.62 -11.89
N GLY A 206 -28.84 21.74 -12.57
CA GLY A 206 -28.17 22.90 -11.99
C GLY A 206 -26.65 22.74 -11.86
N GLY A 207 -26.05 21.74 -12.51
CA GLY A 207 -24.61 21.52 -12.49
C GLY A 207 -23.82 22.65 -13.17
N THR A 208 -22.59 22.85 -12.73
CA THR A 208 -21.62 23.80 -13.29
C THR A 208 -20.25 23.14 -13.46
N ASN A 209 -19.39 23.71 -14.31
CA ASN A 209 -18.02 23.21 -14.44
C ASN A 209 -17.24 23.47 -13.13
N THR A 210 -16.30 22.59 -12.79
CA THR A 210 -15.58 22.71 -11.53
C THR A 210 -14.46 23.73 -11.66
N ASN A 211 -14.14 24.41 -10.55
CA ASN A 211 -12.82 25.00 -10.38
C ASN A 211 -11.77 23.88 -10.28
N ILE A 212 -10.49 24.25 -10.43
CA ILE A 212 -9.39 23.33 -10.12
C ILE A 212 -9.37 23.09 -8.60
N VAL A 213 -9.35 21.82 -8.21
CA VAL A 213 -9.29 21.38 -6.81
C VAL A 213 -7.96 20.73 -6.51
N PHE A 214 -7.53 20.82 -5.26
CA PHE A 214 -6.34 20.15 -4.76
C PHE A 214 -6.67 19.25 -3.58
N ASN A 215 -6.61 17.96 -3.83
CA ASN A 215 -7.11 16.92 -2.94
C ASN A 215 -5.97 16.02 -2.46
N ASN A 216 -6.17 15.37 -1.31
CA ASN A 216 -5.23 14.42 -0.74
C ASN A 216 -5.94 13.19 -0.16
N ARG A 217 -5.19 12.09 -0.10
CA ARG A 217 -5.50 10.91 0.70
C ARG A 217 -4.21 10.32 1.25
N VAL A 218 -4.22 9.99 2.54
CA VAL A 218 -3.12 9.32 3.23
C VAL A 218 -3.64 7.98 3.76
N ARG A 219 -2.88 6.91 3.55
CA ARG A 219 -3.08 5.60 4.19
C ARG A 219 -1.80 5.12 4.83
N LEU A 220 -1.92 4.64 6.07
CA LEU A 220 -0.84 4.03 6.83
C LEU A 220 -1.28 2.65 7.28
N ASN A 221 -0.52 1.62 6.92
CA ASN A 221 -0.78 0.24 7.30
C ASN A 221 0.31 -0.25 8.24
N LEU A 222 -0.10 -0.70 9.42
CA LEU A 222 0.74 -1.46 10.35
C LEU A 222 0.53 -2.95 10.04
N LEU A 223 1.57 -3.56 9.48
CA LEU A 223 1.60 -4.97 9.06
C LEU A 223 2.31 -5.78 10.15
N THR A 224 1.53 -6.45 11.00
CA THR A 224 2.05 -7.20 12.16
C THR A 224 1.97 -8.71 11.95
N SER A 225 3.01 -9.46 12.28
CA SER A 225 3.04 -10.92 12.23
C SER A 225 3.44 -11.50 13.58
N PHE A 226 2.64 -12.41 14.14
CA PHE A 226 2.92 -13.02 15.44
C PHE A 226 3.65 -14.37 15.33
N THR A 227 3.52 -15.04 14.19
CA THR A 227 4.08 -16.38 13.93
C THR A 227 5.07 -16.39 12.75
N GLY A 228 5.21 -15.28 12.04
CA GLY A 228 5.96 -15.17 10.79
C GLY A 228 5.21 -15.70 9.56
N LYS A 229 4.01 -16.28 9.73
CA LYS A 229 3.17 -16.79 8.63
C LYS A 229 1.78 -16.14 8.57
N ASP A 230 1.37 -15.50 9.65
CA ASP A 230 0.13 -14.73 9.79
C ASP A 230 0.37 -13.24 9.58
N LEU A 231 -0.70 -12.49 9.33
CA LEU A 231 -0.65 -11.05 9.08
C LEU A 231 -1.90 -10.38 9.68
N LEU A 232 -1.69 -9.51 10.65
CA LEU A 232 -2.64 -8.51 11.10
C LEU A 232 -2.37 -7.18 10.37
N ILE A 233 -3.36 -6.68 9.66
CA ILE A 233 -3.33 -5.37 8.99
C ILE A 233 -4.18 -4.41 9.81
N THR A 234 -3.55 -3.37 10.37
CA THR A 234 -4.24 -2.22 10.96
C THR A 234 -4.01 -1.00 10.07
N GLY A 235 -5.05 -0.55 9.39
CA GLY A 235 -5.00 0.53 8.42
C GLY A 235 -5.65 1.81 8.95
N LEU A 236 -4.90 2.91 8.93
CA LEU A 236 -5.37 4.26 9.20
C LEU A 236 -5.46 5.06 7.91
N GLN A 237 -6.51 5.88 7.77
CA GLN A 237 -6.70 6.74 6.61
C GLN A 237 -7.14 8.15 7.04
N ALA A 238 -6.70 9.15 6.27
CA ALA A 238 -7.23 10.51 6.28
C ALA A 238 -7.31 11.06 4.86
N TYR A 239 -8.25 11.96 4.58
CA TYR A 239 -8.43 12.57 3.26
C TYR A 239 -9.20 13.88 3.34
N ASN A 240 -9.06 14.76 2.35
CA ASN A 240 -9.87 15.99 2.23
C ASN A 240 -10.90 15.96 1.09
N LEU A 241 -11.09 14.82 0.42
CA LEU A 241 -12.11 14.67 -0.63
C LEU A 241 -13.51 14.87 -0.06
N GLY A 242 -14.26 15.80 -0.66
CA GLY A 242 -15.66 16.05 -0.34
C GLY A 242 -16.61 15.04 -0.98
N GLY A 243 -17.84 14.97 -0.46
CA GLY A 243 -18.92 14.15 -1.00
C GLY A 243 -20.15 14.96 -1.39
N GLY A 244 -21.13 14.29 -2.01
CA GLY A 244 -22.36 14.88 -2.50
C GLY A 244 -22.07 16.09 -3.38
N ALA A 245 -22.72 17.22 -3.09
CA ALA A 245 -22.53 18.48 -3.81
C ALA A 245 -21.10 19.04 -3.75
N SER A 246 -20.28 18.65 -2.75
CA SER A 246 -18.89 19.11 -2.59
C SER A 246 -17.85 18.24 -3.32
N SER A 247 -18.30 17.37 -4.23
CA SER A 247 -17.46 16.52 -5.06
C SER A 247 -17.41 17.02 -6.52
N LEU A 248 -16.50 16.48 -7.34
CA LEU A 248 -16.42 16.86 -8.77
C LEU A 248 -17.72 16.49 -9.49
N GLN A 249 -18.17 15.24 -9.31
CA GLN A 249 -19.41 14.70 -9.82
C GLN A 249 -20.64 15.48 -9.31
N GLY A 250 -20.64 15.91 -8.05
CA GLY A 250 -21.72 16.72 -7.48
C GLY A 250 -21.79 18.11 -8.11
N THR A 251 -20.65 18.78 -8.25
CA THR A 251 -20.56 20.10 -8.89
C THR A 251 -21.04 20.04 -10.35
N LEU A 252 -20.67 18.98 -11.08
CA LEU A 252 -21.13 18.76 -12.45
C LEU A 252 -22.61 18.35 -12.57
N GLY A 253 -23.28 18.01 -11.45
CA GLY A 253 -24.68 17.57 -11.47
C GLY A 253 -24.88 16.10 -11.86
N TYR A 254 -23.89 15.24 -11.60
CA TYR A 254 -23.90 13.80 -11.87
C TYR A 254 -23.80 12.92 -10.62
N ALA A 255 -23.69 13.49 -9.41
CA ALA A 255 -23.76 12.70 -8.17
C ALA A 255 -25.17 12.15 -7.93
N ASP A 256 -25.25 11.11 -7.10
CA ASP A 256 -26.52 10.62 -6.57
C ASP A 256 -27.26 11.69 -5.74
N GLY A 257 -28.58 11.56 -5.68
CA GLY A 257 -29.45 12.51 -4.97
C GLY A 257 -29.45 12.39 -3.45
N VAL A 258 -28.74 11.42 -2.85
CA VAL A 258 -28.73 11.21 -1.39
C VAL A 258 -27.41 11.63 -0.72
N GLY A 259 -26.43 12.09 -1.51
CA GLY A 259 -25.16 12.63 -1.00
C GLY A 259 -24.08 11.58 -0.72
N LEU A 260 -24.25 10.34 -1.17
CA LEU A 260 -23.26 9.26 -0.98
C LEU A 260 -22.12 9.29 -2.01
N SER A 261 -22.18 10.23 -2.96
CA SER A 261 -21.17 10.56 -3.96
C SER A 261 -20.93 9.50 -5.04
N ALA A 262 -21.91 8.64 -5.32
CA ALA A 262 -21.80 7.66 -6.40
C ALA A 262 -22.00 8.30 -7.77
N SER A 263 -21.16 7.92 -8.74
CA SER A 263 -21.16 8.42 -10.11
C SER A 263 -20.14 7.66 -10.97
N ASN A 264 -20.30 7.66 -12.29
CA ASN A 264 -19.29 7.24 -13.25
C ASN A 264 -18.27 8.34 -13.59
N VAL A 265 -18.44 9.57 -13.08
CA VAL A 265 -17.54 10.72 -13.23
C VAL A 265 -16.66 10.89 -11.98
N ARG A 266 -16.02 9.80 -11.54
CA ARG A 266 -15.25 9.75 -10.28
C ARG A 266 -13.79 9.43 -10.49
N LEU A 267 -12.94 10.04 -9.66
CA LEU A 267 -11.54 9.69 -9.54
C LEU A 267 -11.38 8.36 -8.79
N GLY A 268 -10.35 7.62 -9.16
CA GLY A 268 -10.13 6.28 -8.64
C GLY A 268 -9.75 6.23 -7.16
N TYR A 269 -9.08 7.26 -6.64
CA TYR A 269 -8.59 7.29 -5.26
C TYR A 269 -9.59 7.93 -4.28
N GLU A 270 -10.79 8.30 -4.73
CA GLU A 270 -11.86 8.76 -3.84
C GLU A 270 -12.31 7.62 -2.90
N PRO A 271 -12.56 7.90 -1.60
CA PRO A 271 -13.38 7.06 -0.72
C PRO A 271 -14.76 6.74 -1.31
N GLN A 272 -15.45 5.66 -0.92
CA GLN A 272 -16.79 5.37 -1.45
C GLN A 272 -17.81 6.37 -0.96
N PHE A 273 -17.76 6.71 0.34
CA PHE A 273 -18.65 7.66 1.00
C PHE A 273 -17.84 8.86 1.56
N PRO A 274 -17.18 9.65 0.70
CA PRO A 274 -16.40 10.79 1.16
C PRO A 274 -17.32 11.78 1.87
N GLY A 275 -16.86 12.33 2.99
CA GLY A 275 -17.63 13.28 3.80
C GLY A 275 -18.87 12.71 4.51
N THR A 276 -19.21 11.42 4.40
CA THR A 276 -20.43 10.84 5.01
C THR A 276 -20.11 9.68 5.94
N ASN A 277 -20.67 9.67 7.14
CA ASN A 277 -20.60 8.53 8.05
C ASN A 277 -21.80 7.60 7.86
N VAL A 278 -21.57 6.45 7.24
CA VAL A 278 -22.63 5.44 6.99
C VAL A 278 -22.89 4.50 8.18
N ASN A 279 -22.12 4.62 9.27
CA ASN A 279 -22.26 3.81 10.49
C ASN A 279 -23.20 4.46 11.52
N GLY A 280 -23.76 5.62 11.19
CA GLY A 280 -24.76 6.32 11.99
C GLY A 280 -25.74 7.09 11.10
N PRO A 281 -26.50 8.04 11.68
CA PRO A 281 -27.50 8.78 10.93
C PRO A 281 -26.95 9.42 9.65
N LEU A 282 -27.61 9.18 8.52
CA LEU A 282 -27.31 9.89 7.28
C LEU A 282 -27.42 11.39 7.51
N GLY A 283 -26.43 12.13 7.00
CA GLY A 283 -26.25 13.55 7.26
C GLY A 283 -25.13 13.85 8.27
N ASN A 284 -24.67 12.86 9.03
CA ASN A 284 -23.44 13.01 9.81
C ASN A 284 -22.23 13.14 8.87
N VAL A 285 -21.54 14.27 8.99
CA VAL A 285 -20.39 14.62 8.16
C VAL A 285 -19.10 14.11 8.78
N VAL A 286 -18.26 13.50 7.95
CA VAL A 286 -16.87 13.18 8.31
C VAL A 286 -16.00 14.39 7.95
N ALA A 287 -15.39 15.02 8.96
CA ALA A 287 -14.54 16.19 8.74
C ALA A 287 -13.33 15.86 7.85
N ALA A 288 -12.94 16.82 7.02
CA ALA A 288 -11.74 16.70 6.18
C ALA A 288 -10.50 16.44 7.04
N ASN A 289 -9.65 15.52 6.58
CA ASN A 289 -8.45 15.02 7.24
C ASN A 289 -8.68 14.42 8.64
N SER A 290 -9.92 14.03 8.98
CA SER A 290 -10.14 13.16 10.14
C SER A 290 -9.47 11.81 9.92
N VAL A 291 -8.85 11.28 10.98
CA VAL A 291 -8.21 9.96 10.95
C VAL A 291 -9.25 8.90 11.28
N ASN A 292 -9.39 7.90 10.42
CA ASN A 292 -10.26 6.75 10.65
C ASN A 292 -9.52 5.42 10.51
N LEU A 293 -9.98 4.41 11.25
CA LEU A 293 -9.61 3.03 11.02
C LEU A 293 -10.35 2.56 9.77
N TYR A 294 -9.62 2.41 8.67
CA TYR A 294 -10.20 2.00 7.40
C TYR A 294 -10.00 0.52 7.10
N LYS A 295 -9.13 -0.16 7.86
CA LYS A 295 -8.85 -1.58 7.72
C LYS A 295 -8.47 -2.22 9.04
N LEU A 296 -9.09 -3.34 9.36
CA LEU A 296 -8.69 -4.22 10.44
C LEU A 296 -8.98 -5.66 10.04
N LEU A 297 -7.94 -6.36 9.60
CA LEU A 297 -8.02 -7.68 8.98
C LEU A 297 -6.90 -8.58 9.49
N TYR A 298 -7.25 -9.75 9.98
CA TYR A 298 -6.30 -10.79 10.35
C TYR A 298 -6.37 -11.95 9.37
N ILE A 299 -5.22 -12.34 8.84
CA ILE A 299 -5.05 -13.40 7.84
C ILE A 299 -4.11 -14.44 8.45
N PHE A 300 -4.55 -15.70 8.50
CA PHE A 300 -3.79 -16.76 9.16
C PHE A 300 -3.88 -18.08 8.40
N PRO A 301 -2.74 -18.78 8.21
CA PRO A 301 -2.74 -20.09 7.57
C PRO A 301 -3.36 -21.14 8.50
N VAL A 302 -4.21 -21.99 7.95
CA VAL A 302 -4.82 -23.13 8.67
C VAL A 302 -4.24 -24.45 8.17
N ALA A 303 -3.90 -24.52 6.88
CA ALA A 303 -3.15 -25.61 6.26
C ALA A 303 -2.21 -25.06 5.19
N SER A 304 -1.39 -25.93 4.58
CA SER A 304 -0.35 -25.55 3.60
C SER A 304 -0.87 -24.78 2.37
N LYS A 305 -2.14 -24.98 2.02
CA LYS A 305 -2.81 -24.37 0.86
C LYS A 305 -4.13 -23.70 1.21
N PHE A 306 -4.42 -23.56 2.50
CA PHE A 306 -5.69 -23.05 2.99
C PHE A 306 -5.45 -22.02 4.09
N THR A 307 -5.88 -20.80 3.82
CA THR A 307 -5.72 -19.63 4.69
C THR A 307 -7.10 -19.10 5.01
N MET A 308 -7.33 -18.72 6.26
CA MET A 308 -8.54 -18.03 6.67
C MET A 308 -8.24 -16.57 6.94
N PHE A 309 -9.28 -15.74 6.86
CA PHE A 309 -9.21 -14.36 7.30
C PHE A 309 -10.49 -13.92 8.00
N ALA A 310 -10.34 -12.99 8.93
CA ALA A 310 -11.43 -12.36 9.64
C ALA A 310 -11.08 -10.90 9.95
N GLY A 311 -12.05 -10.00 9.83
CA GLY A 311 -11.83 -8.59 10.10
C GLY A 311 -13.13 -7.86 10.37
N THR A 312 -13.07 -6.78 11.16
CA THR A 312 -14.24 -5.91 11.42
C THR A 312 -14.36 -4.79 10.38
N SER A 313 -13.26 -4.52 9.68
CA SER A 313 -13.15 -3.50 8.65
C SER A 313 -12.36 -4.07 7.48
N ALA A 314 -13.07 -4.78 6.61
CA ALA A 314 -12.52 -5.41 5.41
C ALA A 314 -13.22 -4.89 4.16
N GLU A 315 -12.48 -4.82 3.06
CA GLU A 315 -13.02 -4.55 1.73
C GLU A 315 -13.04 -5.83 0.90
N VAL A 316 -13.92 -5.88 -0.09
CA VAL A 316 -13.96 -7.04 -0.99
C VAL A 316 -12.67 -7.14 -1.80
N SER A 317 -12.02 -6.02 -2.11
CA SER A 317 -10.70 -5.97 -2.73
C SER A 317 -9.57 -6.53 -1.85
N ASP A 318 -9.76 -6.65 -0.54
CA ASP A 318 -8.77 -7.29 0.35
C ASP A 318 -8.79 -8.80 0.21
N ALA A 319 -9.98 -9.36 0.03
CA ALA A 319 -10.15 -10.77 -0.24
C ALA A 319 -9.78 -11.11 -1.69
N PHE A 320 -10.19 -10.29 -2.66
CA PHE A 320 -10.09 -10.61 -4.09
C PHE A 320 -9.09 -9.70 -4.81
N PRO A 321 -7.85 -10.17 -5.03
CA PRO A 321 -6.85 -9.38 -5.72
C PRO A 321 -7.28 -9.19 -7.17
N ALA A 322 -7.11 -7.96 -7.66
CA ALA A 322 -7.33 -7.66 -9.06
C ALA A 322 -6.22 -8.27 -9.92
N ILE A 323 -6.62 -8.87 -11.04
CA ILE A 323 -5.68 -9.37 -12.06
C ILE A 323 -5.48 -8.37 -13.20
N SER A 324 -6.17 -7.22 -13.15
CA SER A 324 -6.03 -6.15 -14.14
C SER A 324 -4.74 -5.35 -13.88
N PRO A 325 -3.95 -5.03 -14.91
CA PRO A 325 -2.74 -4.21 -14.76
C PRO A 325 -3.05 -2.74 -14.41
N PHE A 326 -4.30 -2.31 -14.54
CA PHE A 326 -4.74 -0.95 -14.19
C PHE A 326 -5.05 -0.78 -12.70
N ALA A 327 -5.07 -1.88 -11.94
CA ALA A 327 -5.49 -1.92 -10.55
C ALA A 327 -4.45 -1.34 -9.59
N SER A 328 -4.49 -0.02 -9.42
CA SER A 328 -3.81 0.69 -8.34
C SER A 328 -4.43 2.08 -8.20
N GLU A 329 -4.78 2.47 -6.98
CA GLU A 329 -5.35 3.79 -6.72
C GLU A 329 -4.31 4.91 -6.82
N GLY A 330 -3.02 4.60 -6.59
CA GLY A 330 -1.91 5.55 -6.64
C GLY A 330 -1.10 5.53 -7.94
N GLN A 331 -1.02 4.38 -8.64
CA GLN A 331 -0.10 4.20 -9.78
C GLN A 331 -0.77 3.64 -11.05
N GLY A 332 -2.06 3.28 -10.96
CA GLY A 332 -2.85 2.73 -12.07
C GLY A 332 -3.75 3.77 -12.71
N ALA A 333 -4.90 3.32 -13.19
CA ALA A 333 -5.93 4.19 -13.75
C ALA A 333 -6.32 5.34 -12.81
N ILE A 334 -6.77 6.44 -13.40
CA ILE A 334 -7.15 7.67 -12.71
C ILE A 334 -8.64 7.76 -12.41
N SER A 335 -9.51 7.08 -13.17
CA SER A 335 -10.94 7.03 -12.87
C SER A 335 -11.28 5.82 -11.99
N ARG A 336 -12.42 5.87 -11.30
CA ARG A 336 -12.91 4.72 -10.49
C ARG A 336 -13.28 3.52 -11.36
N PHE A 337 -13.85 3.77 -12.52
CA PHE A 337 -14.21 2.75 -13.51
C PHE A 337 -12.96 2.03 -14.05
N GLY A 338 -11.92 2.79 -14.41
CA GLY A 338 -10.71 2.29 -15.07
C GLY A 338 -9.78 1.45 -14.19
N GLN A 339 -9.97 1.40 -12.87
CA GLN A 339 -9.09 0.64 -11.95
C GLN A 339 -9.11 -0.88 -12.16
N GLY A 340 -9.87 -1.41 -13.12
CA GLY A 340 -9.80 -2.82 -13.48
C GLY A 340 -10.33 -3.78 -12.41
N TYR A 341 -10.94 -3.26 -11.33
CA TYR A 341 -11.75 -4.07 -10.42
C TYR A 341 -13.14 -4.27 -11.03
N ASN A 342 -13.52 -5.52 -11.19
CA ASN A 342 -14.78 -5.91 -11.82
C ASN A 342 -15.98 -5.44 -10.98
N ALA A 343 -17.00 -4.86 -11.63
CA ALA A 343 -18.18 -4.33 -10.94
C ALA A 343 -18.95 -5.41 -10.16
N ALA A 344 -18.86 -6.68 -10.55
CA ALA A 344 -19.63 -7.77 -9.93
C ALA A 344 -19.32 -7.93 -8.43
N TYR A 345 -18.05 -7.85 -8.02
CA TYR A 345 -17.70 -7.99 -6.59
C TYR A 345 -17.63 -6.64 -5.86
N ARG A 346 -17.84 -5.51 -6.55
CA ARG A 346 -17.95 -4.20 -5.89
C ARG A 346 -19.28 -4.02 -5.16
N VAL A 347 -20.27 -4.89 -5.43
CA VAL A 347 -21.54 -4.91 -4.72
C VAL A 347 -21.29 -5.01 -3.22
N SER A 348 -22.01 -4.21 -2.43
CA SER A 348 -22.10 -4.27 -0.96
C SER A 348 -20.85 -4.07 -0.10
N GLY A 349 -19.64 -4.29 -0.60
CA GLY A 349 -18.45 -4.32 0.25
C GLY A 349 -17.50 -3.14 0.10
N GLY A 350 -17.74 -2.27 -0.88
CA GLY A 350 -16.82 -1.21 -1.23
C GLY A 350 -15.47 -1.74 -1.75
N THR A 351 -14.81 -0.91 -2.55
CA THR A 351 -13.42 -1.14 -3.02
C THR A 351 -12.68 0.18 -3.00
N SER A 352 -12.89 0.98 -1.96
CA SER A 352 -12.76 2.44 -2.05
C SER A 352 -11.91 3.08 -0.97
N GLY A 353 -11.42 2.29 -0.02
CA GLY A 353 -10.67 2.77 1.12
C GLY A 353 -11.40 2.91 2.42
N THR A 354 -12.55 2.29 2.63
CA THR A 354 -13.17 2.21 3.96
C THR A 354 -13.77 0.82 4.07
N GLY A 355 -13.09 -0.10 4.77
CA GLY A 355 -13.59 -1.44 5.01
C GLY A 355 -14.84 -1.39 5.89
N LEU A 356 -16.01 -1.41 5.28
CA LEU A 356 -17.29 -1.34 6.00
C LEU A 356 -17.83 -2.71 6.38
N ALA A 357 -17.32 -3.76 5.74
CA ALA A 357 -17.73 -5.11 6.01
C ALA A 357 -16.94 -5.68 7.19
N SER A 358 -17.64 -6.13 8.22
CA SER A 358 -17.10 -7.19 9.07
C SER A 358 -17.20 -8.49 8.30
N ALA A 359 -16.05 -9.11 8.01
CA ALA A 359 -15.96 -10.21 7.08
C ALA A 359 -15.19 -11.39 7.65
N VAL A 360 -15.60 -12.59 7.23
CA VAL A 360 -14.87 -13.85 7.41
C VAL A 360 -14.78 -14.56 6.07
N GLY A 361 -13.67 -15.22 5.80
CA GLY A 361 -13.49 -15.90 4.53
C GLY A 361 -12.27 -16.78 4.48
N PHE A 362 -12.01 -17.33 3.29
CA PHE A 362 -10.86 -18.19 3.05
C PHE A 362 -10.22 -17.94 1.69
N ILE A 363 -8.96 -18.34 1.61
CA ILE A 363 -8.13 -18.39 0.41
C ILE A 363 -7.66 -19.84 0.27
N TRP A 364 -7.99 -20.45 -0.86
CA TRP A 364 -7.61 -21.82 -1.18
C TRP A 364 -6.81 -21.85 -2.48
N ASN A 365 -5.57 -22.34 -2.40
CA ASN A 365 -4.65 -22.45 -3.51
C ASN A 365 -4.29 -23.92 -3.76
N PRO A 366 -5.17 -24.74 -4.37
CA PRO A 366 -4.91 -26.16 -4.59
C PRO A 366 -3.68 -26.41 -5.48
N SER A 367 -3.34 -25.46 -6.36
CA SER A 367 -2.11 -25.42 -7.17
C SER A 367 -1.68 -23.97 -7.42
N ASP A 368 -0.49 -23.76 -8.02
CA ASP A 368 -0.02 -22.42 -8.39
C ASP A 368 -0.85 -21.76 -9.51
N GLN A 369 -1.67 -22.55 -10.21
CA GLN A 369 -2.51 -22.12 -11.33
C GLN A 369 -3.94 -21.77 -10.90
N VAL A 370 -4.34 -22.11 -9.68
CA VAL A 370 -5.71 -21.97 -9.19
C VAL A 370 -5.72 -21.24 -7.84
N ASP A 371 -6.44 -20.12 -7.79
CA ASP A 371 -6.69 -19.37 -6.57
C ASP A 371 -8.21 -19.20 -6.43
N PHE A 372 -8.78 -19.87 -5.43
CA PHE A 372 -10.19 -19.77 -5.10
C PHE A 372 -10.36 -19.09 -3.76
N ARG A 373 -11.21 -18.06 -3.72
CA ARG A 373 -11.44 -17.26 -2.53
C ARG A 373 -12.92 -17.07 -2.33
N ALA A 374 -13.34 -17.06 -1.08
CA ALA A 374 -14.71 -16.77 -0.70
C ALA A 374 -14.76 -15.94 0.58
N LEU A 375 -15.77 -15.10 0.69
CA LEU A 375 -16.06 -14.34 1.91
C LEU A 375 -17.55 -14.27 2.17
N TYR A 376 -17.88 -14.19 3.45
CA TYR A 376 -19.12 -13.63 3.96
C TYR A 376 -18.79 -12.29 4.63
N GLY A 377 -19.61 -11.28 4.40
CA GLY A 377 -19.48 -9.97 5.02
C GLY A 377 -20.83 -9.41 5.44
N SER A 378 -20.85 -8.69 6.56
CA SER A 378 -21.96 -7.86 7.00
C SER A 378 -21.51 -6.41 7.09
N ILE A 379 -22.25 -5.51 6.46
CA ILE A 379 -22.01 -4.07 6.52
C ILE A 379 -22.44 -3.59 7.90
N ASN A 380 -21.55 -2.87 8.60
CA ASN A 380 -21.83 -2.24 9.89
C ASN A 380 -22.34 -3.22 10.96
N ALA A 381 -21.74 -4.41 11.01
CA ALA A 381 -22.07 -5.46 11.97
C ALA A 381 -21.89 -5.06 13.45
N ALA A 382 -21.19 -3.95 13.73
CA ALA A 382 -21.02 -3.40 15.07
C ALA A 382 -22.31 -2.82 15.67
N LEU A 383 -23.31 -2.52 14.84
CA LEU A 383 -24.59 -1.97 15.29
C LEU A 383 -25.51 -3.10 15.76
N PRO A 384 -26.01 -3.10 17.01
CA PRO A 384 -26.79 -4.23 17.54
C PRO A 384 -28.24 -4.29 17.03
N ASN A 385 -28.75 -3.23 16.40
CA ASN A 385 -30.13 -3.13 15.94
C ASN A 385 -30.22 -2.28 14.66
N ASP A 386 -31.23 -2.58 13.83
CA ASP A 386 -31.59 -1.77 12.66
C ASP A 386 -32.46 -0.57 13.09
N LEU A 387 -31.94 0.65 12.93
CA LEU A 387 -32.69 1.90 13.10
C LEU A 387 -33.30 2.41 11.78
N GLY A 388 -33.11 1.70 10.66
CA GLY A 388 -33.62 2.07 9.35
C GLY A 388 -33.00 3.36 8.80
N VAL A 389 -33.62 3.93 7.76
CA VAL A 389 -33.21 5.23 7.20
C VAL A 389 -33.97 6.36 7.94
N PRO A 390 -33.31 7.45 8.38
CA PRO A 390 -31.91 7.77 8.14
C PRO A 390 -30.93 7.20 9.18
N GLY A 391 -31.38 6.53 10.24
CA GLY A 391 -30.58 6.14 11.41
C GLY A 391 -29.36 5.24 11.14
N THR A 392 -29.55 4.04 10.57
CA THR A 392 -28.49 3.07 10.28
C THR A 392 -28.80 2.35 8.96
N PRO A 393 -28.62 3.02 7.80
CA PRO A 393 -29.19 2.58 6.52
C PRO A 393 -28.79 1.18 6.05
N VAL A 394 -27.68 0.64 6.53
CA VAL A 394 -27.07 -0.60 6.03
C VAL A 394 -26.62 -1.56 7.12
N GLY A 395 -26.87 -1.30 8.41
CA GLY A 395 -26.31 -2.08 9.52
C GLY A 395 -27.33 -2.62 10.51
N ALA A 396 -27.17 -3.88 10.90
CA ALA A 396 -27.91 -4.54 12.00
C ALA A 396 -27.27 -5.89 12.39
N GLY A 397 -26.09 -5.83 13.00
CA GLY A 397 -25.39 -7.01 13.51
C GLY A 397 -24.73 -7.85 12.41
N PHE A 398 -24.07 -8.92 12.83
CA PHE A 398 -23.30 -9.76 11.89
C PHE A 398 -24.18 -10.58 10.93
N PHE A 399 -25.45 -10.82 11.25
CA PHE A 399 -26.36 -11.64 10.42
C PHE A 399 -27.69 -10.96 10.03
N GLY A 400 -28.02 -9.80 10.60
CA GLY A 400 -29.33 -9.15 10.41
C GLY A 400 -29.34 -7.95 9.45
N GLY A 401 -28.17 -7.37 9.15
CA GLY A 401 -28.02 -6.16 8.34
C GLY A 401 -27.90 -6.42 6.84
N SER A 402 -27.25 -5.49 6.14
CA SER A 402 -26.86 -5.72 4.75
C SER A 402 -25.70 -6.72 4.69
N THR A 403 -25.85 -7.78 3.90
CA THR A 403 -24.90 -8.91 3.87
C THR A 403 -24.46 -9.21 2.45
N ILE A 404 -23.24 -9.73 2.31
CA ILE A 404 -22.67 -10.21 1.06
C ILE A 404 -22.01 -11.58 1.24
N ILE A 405 -22.26 -12.48 0.30
CA ILE A 405 -21.43 -13.65 0.04
C ILE A 405 -20.78 -13.42 -1.32
N SER A 406 -19.47 -13.50 -1.39
CA SER A 406 -18.75 -13.27 -2.64
C SER A 406 -17.62 -14.26 -2.83
N THR A 407 -17.32 -14.56 -4.08
CA THR A 407 -16.31 -15.53 -4.49
C THR A 407 -15.52 -15.03 -5.70
N GLN A 408 -14.26 -15.42 -5.75
CA GLN A 408 -13.40 -15.24 -6.91
C GLN A 408 -12.66 -16.54 -7.22
N LEU A 409 -12.76 -17.00 -8.45
CA LEU A 409 -11.89 -18.03 -9.02
C LEU A 409 -10.92 -17.37 -9.99
N THR A 410 -9.63 -17.43 -9.69
CA THR A 410 -8.56 -16.98 -10.56
C THR A 410 -7.81 -18.19 -11.12
N LEU A 411 -7.73 -18.26 -12.45
CA LEU A 411 -7.03 -19.29 -13.21
C LEU A 411 -5.84 -18.66 -13.93
N LYS A 412 -4.68 -19.31 -13.83
CA LYS A 412 -3.43 -18.93 -14.51
C LYS A 412 -2.94 -20.11 -15.37
N PRO A 413 -3.62 -20.41 -16.48
CA PRO A 413 -3.29 -21.57 -17.31
C PRO A 413 -1.86 -21.50 -17.87
N THR A 414 -1.35 -20.29 -18.11
CA THR A 414 0.00 -20.01 -18.59
C THR A 414 0.58 -18.80 -17.84
N SER A 415 1.87 -18.52 -18.02
CA SER A 415 2.52 -17.34 -17.39
C SER A 415 2.07 -15.99 -17.98
N ASN A 416 1.49 -15.99 -19.18
CA ASN A 416 1.06 -14.79 -19.88
C ASN A 416 -0.47 -14.57 -19.86
N LEU A 417 -1.25 -15.44 -19.23
CA LEU A 417 -2.71 -15.34 -19.21
C LEU A 417 -3.26 -15.55 -17.80
N ASP A 418 -4.00 -14.55 -17.32
CA ASP A 418 -4.76 -14.61 -16.08
C ASP A 418 -6.25 -14.46 -16.40
N ILE A 419 -7.09 -15.31 -15.82
CA ILE A 419 -8.55 -15.30 -15.96
C ILE A 419 -9.15 -15.25 -14.56
N GLY A 420 -10.06 -14.30 -14.32
CA GLY A 420 -10.79 -14.15 -13.07
C GLY A 420 -12.28 -14.28 -13.32
N ILE A 421 -12.96 -15.06 -12.49
CA ILE A 421 -14.42 -15.20 -12.49
C ILE A 421 -14.91 -14.81 -11.10
N ASN A 422 -15.90 -13.94 -11.06
CA ASN A 422 -16.43 -13.37 -9.83
C ASN A 422 -17.93 -13.66 -9.73
N TYR A 423 -18.39 -13.99 -8.52
CA TYR A 423 -19.81 -14.08 -8.21
C TYR A 423 -20.07 -13.49 -6.83
N ALA A 424 -21.10 -12.66 -6.70
CA ALA A 424 -21.60 -12.22 -5.40
C ALA A 424 -23.12 -12.34 -5.30
N ASN A 425 -23.58 -12.74 -4.12
CA ASN A 425 -24.97 -12.65 -3.69
C ASN A 425 -25.03 -11.65 -2.53
N SER A 426 -25.95 -10.70 -2.58
CA SER A 426 -26.06 -9.69 -1.52
C SER A 426 -27.51 -9.35 -1.20
N TYR A 427 -27.71 -8.95 0.04
CA TYR A 427 -28.95 -8.39 0.54
C TYR A 427 -28.64 -7.04 1.15
N HIS A 428 -29.44 -6.03 0.82
CA HIS A 428 -29.35 -4.71 1.42
C HIS A 428 -30.69 -4.30 2.00
N GLN A 429 -30.64 -3.61 3.15
CA GLN A 429 -31.82 -3.07 3.82
C GLN A 429 -32.46 -1.90 3.06
N ILE A 430 -31.71 -1.31 2.13
CA ILE A 430 -32.14 -0.20 1.28
C ILE A 430 -31.88 -0.52 -0.19
N ASN A 431 -32.58 0.16 -1.09
CA ASN A 431 -32.50 0.00 -2.54
C ASN A 431 -31.18 0.60 -3.08
N ILE A 432 -30.08 -0.11 -2.85
CA ILE A 432 -28.72 0.29 -3.21
C ILE A 432 -27.94 -0.92 -3.75
N LEU A 433 -27.08 -0.71 -4.76
CA LEU A 433 -26.09 -1.70 -5.20
C LEU A 433 -24.78 -1.59 -4.39
N GLY A 434 -24.43 -0.37 -3.99
CA GLY A 434 -23.26 -0.08 -3.17
C GLY A 434 -21.93 -0.26 -3.92
N THR A 435 -21.90 0.06 -5.22
CA THR A 435 -20.70 -0.11 -6.06
C THR A 435 -19.84 1.14 -6.16
N GLY A 436 -20.46 2.33 -6.03
CA GLY A 436 -19.83 3.63 -6.23
C GLY A 436 -19.46 3.93 -7.69
N LEU A 437 -20.05 3.22 -8.66
CA LEU A 437 -19.70 3.29 -10.09
C LEU A 437 -20.69 4.07 -10.97
N ALA A 438 -21.90 4.37 -10.46
CA ALA A 438 -22.94 5.10 -11.17
C ALA A 438 -23.90 5.71 -10.15
N ALA A 439 -24.49 6.88 -10.43
CA ALA A 439 -25.40 7.57 -9.52
C ALA A 439 -26.69 6.78 -9.24
N LEU A 440 -27.18 6.04 -10.25
CA LEU A 440 -28.32 5.12 -10.10
C LEU A 440 -27.94 3.81 -9.40
N ASP A 441 -26.74 3.67 -8.84
CA ASP A 441 -26.47 2.60 -7.89
C ASP A 441 -27.23 2.80 -6.57
N ILE A 442 -27.65 4.03 -6.27
CA ILE A 442 -28.54 4.40 -5.18
C ILE A 442 -29.93 4.71 -5.75
N GLY A 443 -30.97 4.07 -5.22
CA GLY A 443 -32.26 4.04 -5.90
C GLY A 443 -32.20 3.22 -7.18
N SER A 444 -31.52 2.06 -7.10
CA SER A 444 -31.20 1.22 -8.25
C SER A 444 -32.41 0.69 -9.03
N ILE A 445 -33.56 0.66 -8.37
CA ILE A 445 -34.86 0.34 -8.94
C ILE A 445 -35.79 1.53 -8.71
N VAL A 446 -36.38 2.05 -9.79
CA VAL A 446 -37.33 3.19 -9.77
C VAL A 446 -38.64 2.72 -10.39
N GLY A 447 -39.79 3.19 -9.90
CA GLY A 447 -41.11 2.81 -10.39
C GLY A 447 -42.22 2.93 -9.33
N PRO A 448 -43.50 2.69 -9.69
CA PRO A 448 -44.61 2.75 -8.75
C PRO A 448 -44.41 1.79 -7.56
N GLY A 449 -44.54 2.31 -6.33
CA GLY A 449 -44.37 1.53 -5.10
C GLY A 449 -42.91 1.17 -4.76
N THR A 450 -41.94 1.79 -5.44
CA THR A 450 -40.51 1.69 -5.11
C THR A 450 -40.07 2.90 -4.29
N SER A 451 -39.13 2.69 -3.38
CA SER A 451 -38.53 3.70 -2.51
C SER A 451 -37.10 3.32 -2.19
N ILE A 452 -36.30 4.29 -1.75
CA ILE A 452 -34.93 4.03 -1.29
C ILE A 452 -34.90 3.11 -0.08
N ILE A 453 -35.94 3.08 0.75
CA ILE A 453 -36.02 2.23 1.95
C ILE A 453 -36.47 0.80 1.68
N ASN A 454 -36.82 0.44 0.44
CA ASN A 454 -37.17 -0.95 0.14
C ASN A 454 -35.90 -1.81 0.14
N PRO A 455 -35.89 -2.95 0.86
CA PRO A 455 -34.76 -3.87 0.79
C PRO A 455 -34.60 -4.48 -0.61
N ILE A 456 -33.37 -4.80 -0.98
CA ILE A 456 -33.02 -5.31 -2.31
C ILE A 456 -32.11 -6.53 -2.22
N ARG A 457 -32.32 -7.49 -3.12
CA ARG A 457 -31.47 -8.66 -3.31
C ARG A 457 -30.71 -8.55 -4.63
N LEU A 458 -29.42 -8.84 -4.57
CA LEU A 458 -28.50 -8.69 -5.69
C LEU A 458 -27.84 -10.04 -5.98
N ASN A 459 -27.75 -10.37 -7.26
CA ASN A 459 -26.84 -11.39 -7.76
C ASN A 459 -25.95 -10.74 -8.80
N SER A 460 -24.65 -10.96 -8.72
CA SER A 460 -23.70 -10.42 -9.69
C SER A 460 -22.77 -11.50 -10.18
N VAL A 461 -22.42 -11.40 -11.47
CA VAL A 461 -21.44 -12.27 -12.12
C VAL A 461 -20.50 -11.41 -12.94
N GLY A 462 -19.21 -11.72 -12.88
CA GLY A 462 -18.19 -10.96 -13.59
C GLY A 462 -17.07 -11.85 -14.10
N GLY A 463 -16.42 -11.38 -15.15
CA GLY A 463 -15.22 -12.00 -15.70
C GLY A 463 -14.15 -10.95 -16.00
N THR A 464 -12.89 -11.33 -15.82
CA THR A 464 -11.73 -10.53 -16.19
C THR A 464 -10.71 -11.43 -16.89
N LEU A 465 -10.12 -10.94 -17.97
CA LEU A 465 -9.02 -11.60 -18.67
C LEU A 465 -7.88 -10.59 -18.83
N THR A 466 -6.68 -11.00 -18.43
CA THR A 466 -5.44 -10.24 -18.66
C THR A 466 -4.49 -11.09 -19.47
N TRP A 467 -4.18 -10.65 -20.67
CA TRP A 467 -3.24 -11.31 -21.58
C TRP A 467 -2.01 -10.44 -21.79
N ARG A 468 -0.86 -10.93 -21.32
CA ARG A 468 0.46 -10.34 -21.55
C ARG A 468 0.91 -10.70 -22.96
N VAL A 469 0.46 -9.92 -23.95
CA VAL A 469 0.76 -10.09 -25.38
C VAL A 469 2.27 -10.09 -25.60
N THR A 470 2.99 -9.21 -24.91
CA THR A 470 4.45 -9.19 -24.81
C THR A 470 4.85 -8.89 -23.36
N PRO A 471 6.15 -9.00 -22.98
CA PRO A 471 6.59 -8.61 -21.64
C PRO A 471 6.28 -7.15 -21.26
N LYS A 472 6.09 -6.26 -22.26
CA LYS A 472 5.83 -4.83 -22.06
C LYS A 472 4.41 -4.39 -22.40
N ILE A 473 3.60 -5.27 -23.00
CA ILE A 473 2.24 -4.93 -23.45
C ILE A 473 1.27 -5.98 -22.93
N ALA A 474 0.30 -5.54 -22.13
CA ALA A 474 -0.81 -6.35 -21.68
C ALA A 474 -2.13 -5.82 -22.24
N PHE A 475 -2.95 -6.73 -22.75
CA PHE A 475 -4.35 -6.47 -23.04
C PHE A 475 -5.19 -6.95 -21.86
N ASN A 476 -6.15 -6.14 -21.42
CA ASN A 476 -7.09 -6.50 -20.36
C ASN A 476 -8.52 -6.26 -20.84
N VAL A 477 -9.41 -7.19 -20.53
CA VAL A 477 -10.85 -7.06 -20.75
C VAL A 477 -11.58 -7.55 -19.51
N SER A 478 -12.63 -6.84 -19.10
CA SER A 478 -13.51 -7.29 -18.03
C SER A 478 -14.96 -6.91 -18.30
N GLY A 479 -15.89 -7.64 -17.70
CA GLY A 479 -17.32 -7.41 -17.83
C GLY A 479 -18.10 -7.95 -16.65
N ALA A 480 -19.27 -7.36 -16.40
CA ALA A 480 -20.12 -7.69 -15.26
C ALA A 480 -21.61 -7.55 -15.59
N TRP A 481 -22.41 -8.42 -14.97
CA TRP A 481 -23.86 -8.29 -14.84
C TRP A 481 -24.22 -8.20 -13.35
N ILE A 482 -25.14 -7.31 -13.01
CA ILE A 482 -25.73 -7.20 -11.68
C ILE A 482 -27.24 -7.26 -11.83
N PHE A 483 -27.86 -8.29 -11.27
CA PHE A 483 -29.30 -8.50 -11.24
C PHE A 483 -29.83 -8.06 -9.89
N ALA A 484 -30.71 -7.06 -9.88
CA ALA A 484 -31.23 -6.44 -8.68
C ALA A 484 -32.75 -6.63 -8.60
N ASN A 485 -33.26 -7.07 -7.46
CA ASN A 485 -34.68 -7.33 -7.24
C ASN A 485 -35.11 -6.77 -5.89
N LEU A 486 -36.16 -5.94 -5.86
CA LEU A 486 -36.72 -5.49 -4.59
C LEU A 486 -37.36 -6.65 -3.82
N THR A 487 -37.31 -6.56 -2.50
CA THR A 487 -38.00 -7.49 -1.60
C THR A 487 -39.42 -6.97 -1.34
N GLY A 488 -40.42 -7.82 -1.52
CA GLY A 488 -41.83 -7.47 -1.28
C GLY A 488 -42.47 -6.55 -2.35
N VAL A 489 -41.72 -6.19 -3.39
CA VAL A 489 -42.21 -5.43 -4.55
C VAL A 489 -41.75 -6.14 -5.81
N ASP A 490 -42.68 -6.46 -6.71
CA ASP A 490 -42.37 -7.02 -8.04
C ASP A 490 -41.74 -5.93 -8.92
N ALA A 491 -40.46 -5.68 -8.71
CA ALA A 491 -39.67 -4.71 -9.45
C ALA A 491 -38.21 -5.16 -9.49
N SER A 492 -37.62 -5.18 -10.69
CA SER A 492 -36.25 -5.62 -10.90
C SER A 492 -35.51 -4.78 -11.93
N THR A 493 -34.19 -4.74 -11.83
CA THR A 493 -33.29 -4.05 -12.76
C THR A 493 -32.05 -4.90 -13.03
N THR A 494 -31.58 -4.93 -14.27
CA THR A 494 -30.26 -5.49 -14.62
C THR A 494 -29.30 -4.37 -14.99
N PHE A 495 -28.13 -4.35 -14.38
CA PHE A 495 -27.02 -3.48 -14.75
C PHE A 495 -25.92 -4.26 -15.46
N THR A 496 -25.28 -3.62 -16.43
CA THR A 496 -24.10 -4.15 -17.13
C THR A 496 -22.96 -3.17 -17.12
N SER A 497 -21.73 -3.68 -17.16
CA SER A 497 -20.52 -2.90 -17.34
C SER A 497 -19.47 -3.73 -18.07
N TRP A 498 -18.64 -3.12 -18.89
CA TRP A 498 -17.50 -3.78 -19.50
C TRP A 498 -16.39 -2.77 -19.79
N MET A 499 -15.15 -3.21 -19.76
CA MET A 499 -14.00 -2.41 -20.18
C MET A 499 -13.00 -3.27 -20.93
N ALA A 500 -12.29 -2.65 -21.86
CA ALA A 500 -11.10 -3.19 -22.49
C ALA A 500 -10.00 -2.12 -22.52
N GLY A 501 -8.75 -2.54 -22.45
CA GLY A 501 -7.64 -1.60 -22.49
C GLY A 501 -6.30 -2.25 -22.74
N PHE A 502 -5.35 -1.41 -23.15
CA PHE A 502 -3.95 -1.77 -23.26
C PHE A 502 -3.15 -1.08 -22.15
N HIS A 503 -2.32 -1.88 -21.48
CA HIS A 503 -1.35 -1.42 -20.51
C HIS A 503 0.05 -1.59 -21.08
N PHE A 504 0.86 -0.55 -20.98
CA PHE A 504 2.23 -0.51 -21.44
C PHE A 504 3.17 -0.33 -20.24
N SER A 505 4.19 -1.18 -20.15
CA SER A 505 5.23 -1.13 -19.13
C SER A 505 6.55 -0.65 -19.72
N ASP A 506 7.34 0.03 -18.90
CA ASP A 506 8.66 0.58 -19.22
C ASP A 506 8.64 1.55 -20.43
N VAL A 507 7.61 2.38 -20.50
CA VAL A 507 7.44 3.38 -21.56
C VAL A 507 8.45 4.52 -21.34
N PHE A 508 9.36 4.70 -22.30
CA PHE A 508 10.51 5.63 -22.27
C PHE A 508 11.58 5.34 -21.20
N LYS A 509 11.21 4.84 -20.02
CA LYS A 509 12.11 4.51 -18.91
C LYS A 509 11.53 3.35 -18.09
N GLU A 510 12.41 2.52 -17.53
CA GLU A 510 12.04 1.42 -16.63
C GLU A 510 11.17 1.91 -15.46
N GLY A 511 10.08 1.20 -15.20
CA GLY A 511 9.11 1.49 -14.15
C GLY A 511 8.03 2.50 -14.52
N ASN A 512 8.13 3.19 -15.66
CA ASN A 512 7.03 4.01 -16.18
C ASN A 512 5.94 3.11 -16.75
N THR A 513 4.68 3.49 -16.54
CA THR A 513 3.54 2.77 -17.12
C THR A 513 2.59 3.72 -17.84
N ALA A 514 1.88 3.22 -18.83
CA ALA A 514 0.84 3.95 -19.53
C ALA A 514 -0.38 3.05 -19.75
N GLY A 515 -1.57 3.66 -19.80
CA GLY A 515 -2.80 2.94 -20.08
C GLY A 515 -3.72 3.71 -21.00
N ILE A 516 -4.39 2.97 -21.89
CA ILE A 516 -5.57 3.44 -22.61
C ILE A 516 -6.70 2.45 -22.36
N ILE A 517 -7.85 2.98 -21.92
CA ILE A 517 -8.99 2.19 -21.48
C ILE A 517 -10.23 2.74 -22.19
N PHE A 518 -11.06 1.84 -22.72
CA PHE A 518 -12.37 2.16 -23.25
C PHE A 518 -13.41 1.16 -22.75
N GLY A 519 -14.62 1.63 -22.48
CA GLY A 519 -15.70 0.73 -22.10
C GLY A 519 -16.99 1.41 -21.72
N GLN A 520 -17.91 0.61 -21.22
CA GLN A 520 -19.18 1.03 -20.68
C GLN A 520 -19.10 1.02 -19.14
N PRO A 521 -19.14 2.19 -18.48
CA PRO A 521 -19.40 2.29 -17.06
C PRO A 521 -20.69 1.55 -16.66
N LEU A 522 -20.90 1.34 -15.36
CA LEU A 522 -22.08 0.62 -14.89
C LEU A 522 -23.37 1.32 -15.37
N ALA A 523 -24.20 0.61 -16.12
CA ALA A 523 -25.38 1.16 -16.78
C ALA A 523 -26.59 0.26 -16.60
N ARG A 524 -27.77 0.87 -16.42
CA ARG A 524 -29.05 0.16 -16.36
C ARG A 524 -29.41 -0.34 -17.76
N SER A 525 -29.43 -1.67 -17.94
CA SER A 525 -29.64 -2.32 -19.24
C SER A 525 -31.08 -2.78 -19.47
N SER A 526 -31.79 -3.15 -18.42
CA SER A 526 -33.19 -3.59 -18.49
C SER A 526 -33.88 -3.43 -17.13
N VAL A 527 -35.20 -3.40 -17.17
CA VAL A 527 -36.11 -3.34 -16.02
C VAL A 527 -37.21 -4.38 -16.16
N GLY A 528 -37.77 -4.84 -15.04
CA GLY A 528 -38.88 -5.79 -15.00
C GLY A 528 -39.90 -5.46 -13.91
N GLY A 529 -41.12 -5.99 -14.06
CA GLY A 529 -42.23 -5.73 -13.14
C GLY A 529 -42.63 -4.25 -13.13
N LYS A 530 -42.78 -3.67 -11.94
CA LYS A 530 -43.10 -2.25 -11.72
C LYS A 530 -41.91 -1.31 -11.95
N ALA A 531 -40.71 -1.84 -12.20
CA ALA A 531 -39.55 -0.99 -12.44
C ALA A 531 -39.66 -0.27 -13.80
N ILE A 532 -39.18 0.97 -13.84
CA ILE A 532 -39.15 1.82 -15.03
C ILE A 532 -37.73 2.30 -15.31
N ILE A 533 -37.47 2.61 -16.58
CA ILE A 533 -36.35 3.46 -16.98
C ILE A 533 -36.86 4.91 -16.91
N PRO A 534 -36.29 5.77 -16.05
CA PRO A 534 -36.70 7.16 -15.98
C PRO A 534 -36.61 7.86 -17.34
N VAL A 535 -37.53 8.78 -17.61
CA VAL A 535 -37.53 9.54 -18.87
C VAL A 535 -36.21 10.29 -19.02
N GLY A 536 -35.56 10.12 -20.17
CA GLY A 536 -34.27 10.74 -20.46
C GLY A 536 -33.04 9.97 -19.97
N PHE A 537 -33.20 8.74 -19.44
CA PHE A 537 -32.10 7.89 -18.98
C PHE A 537 -31.93 6.62 -19.83
N THR A 538 -32.10 6.74 -21.15
CA THR A 538 -32.04 5.61 -22.09
C THR A 538 -30.70 5.50 -22.82
N ALA A 539 -29.77 6.44 -22.58
CA ALA A 539 -28.48 6.44 -23.24
C ALA A 539 -27.52 5.47 -22.55
N THR A 540 -26.65 4.87 -23.34
CA THR A 540 -25.54 4.06 -22.80
C THR A 540 -24.34 4.96 -22.51
N PRO A 541 -23.83 5.00 -21.27
CA PRO A 541 -22.60 5.71 -20.96
C PRO A 541 -21.40 4.98 -21.56
N TYR A 542 -20.44 5.73 -22.10
CA TYR A 542 -19.14 5.20 -22.51
C TYR A 542 -18.04 6.03 -21.87
N GLN A 543 -16.90 5.42 -21.59
CA GLN A 543 -15.73 6.11 -21.07
C GLN A 543 -14.50 5.80 -21.91
N LEU A 544 -13.73 6.85 -22.24
CA LEU A 544 -12.37 6.78 -22.77
C LEU A 544 -11.42 7.39 -21.74
N GLU A 545 -10.37 6.66 -21.37
CA GLU A 545 -9.37 7.12 -20.42
C GLU A 545 -7.95 6.88 -20.94
N GLY A 546 -7.08 7.86 -20.70
CA GLY A 546 -5.65 7.75 -20.93
C GLY A 546 -4.86 8.29 -19.75
N TYR A 547 -3.82 7.56 -19.34
CA TYR A 547 -2.90 8.02 -18.29
C TYR A 547 -1.46 7.62 -18.58
N PHE A 548 -0.52 8.38 -18.02
CA PHE A 548 0.91 8.07 -18.04
C PHE A 548 1.49 8.23 -16.64
N ASN A 549 1.92 7.14 -16.03
CA ASN A 549 2.57 7.14 -14.73
C ASN A 549 4.09 7.27 -14.89
N PHE A 550 4.60 8.46 -14.63
CA PHE A 550 6.01 8.77 -14.64
C PHE A 550 6.65 8.47 -13.27
N ARG A 551 7.55 7.49 -13.24
CA ARG A 551 8.25 7.09 -12.01
C ARG A 551 9.51 7.92 -11.79
N LEU A 552 9.42 8.89 -10.90
CA LEU A 552 10.55 9.76 -10.51
C LEU A 552 11.62 8.97 -9.74
N SER A 553 11.18 8.17 -8.76
CA SER A 553 12.04 7.33 -7.93
C SER A 553 11.31 6.04 -7.56
N LYS A 554 11.94 5.17 -6.74
CA LYS A 554 11.26 3.97 -6.22
C LYS A 554 10.03 4.29 -5.36
N ASN A 555 10.00 5.49 -4.78
CA ASN A 555 9.02 5.89 -3.77
C ASN A 555 8.06 6.98 -4.27
N ILE A 556 8.33 7.61 -5.41
CA ILE A 556 7.58 8.76 -5.91
C ILE A 556 7.23 8.57 -7.38
N SER A 557 5.95 8.74 -7.72
CA SER A 557 5.48 8.81 -9.10
C SER A 557 4.51 9.97 -9.32
N ILE A 558 4.43 10.44 -10.56
CA ILE A 558 3.47 11.45 -11.01
C ILE A 558 2.69 10.87 -12.18
N THR A 559 1.37 10.84 -12.06
CA THR A 559 0.44 10.32 -13.06
C THR A 559 -0.47 11.45 -13.57
N PRO A 560 -0.11 12.16 -14.65
CA PRO A 560 -1.08 12.88 -15.45
C PRO A 560 -2.04 11.90 -16.14
N GLY A 561 -3.30 12.29 -16.24
CA GLY A 561 -4.27 11.59 -17.08
C GLY A 561 -5.54 12.40 -17.31
N VAL A 562 -6.34 11.91 -18.26
CA VAL A 562 -7.65 12.45 -18.61
C VAL A 562 -8.61 11.31 -18.90
N PHE A 563 -9.87 11.47 -18.51
CA PHE A 563 -10.95 10.62 -18.98
C PHE A 563 -12.17 11.42 -19.42
N PHE A 564 -12.88 10.86 -20.40
CA PHE A 564 -14.08 11.40 -21.00
C PHE A 564 -15.21 10.43 -20.75
N VAL A 565 -16.32 10.89 -20.18
CA VAL A 565 -17.55 10.11 -20.02
C VAL A 565 -18.60 10.68 -20.96
N PHE A 566 -18.96 9.90 -21.98
CA PHE A 566 -20.04 10.18 -22.91
C PHE A 566 -21.36 9.73 -22.30
N ASN A 567 -22.42 10.53 -22.43
CA ASN A 567 -23.72 10.27 -21.79
C ASN A 567 -23.58 9.89 -20.31
N PRO A 568 -22.90 10.71 -19.49
CA PRO A 568 -22.68 10.42 -18.07
C PRO A 568 -23.99 10.05 -17.37
N GLU A 569 -23.91 9.10 -16.45
CA GLU A 569 -25.04 8.45 -15.77
C GLU A 569 -26.15 7.85 -16.66
N GLY A 570 -25.91 7.69 -17.97
CA GLY A 570 -26.90 7.19 -18.93
C GLY A 570 -27.93 8.25 -19.36
N ILE A 571 -27.64 9.53 -19.12
CA ILE A 571 -28.54 10.64 -19.42
C ILE A 571 -28.48 11.01 -20.91
N ASN A 572 -29.65 11.10 -21.56
CA ASN A 572 -29.80 11.49 -22.95
C ASN A 572 -29.32 12.93 -23.16
N ASN A 573 -28.45 13.10 -24.17
CA ASN A 573 -27.89 14.39 -24.59
C ASN A 573 -27.19 15.15 -23.45
N ALA A 574 -26.68 14.43 -22.44
CA ALA A 574 -25.80 15.04 -21.44
C ALA A 574 -24.47 15.42 -22.10
N PRO A 575 -23.91 16.62 -21.79
CA PRO A 575 -22.59 16.98 -22.27
C PRO A 575 -21.53 15.94 -21.83
N THR A 576 -20.55 15.68 -22.68
CA THR A 576 -19.43 14.80 -22.33
C THR A 576 -18.70 15.35 -21.11
N ALA A 577 -18.73 14.61 -20.00
CA ALA A 577 -17.98 14.97 -18.82
C ALA A 577 -16.49 14.69 -19.06
N THR A 578 -15.65 15.70 -18.89
CA THR A 578 -14.19 15.57 -19.06
C THR A 578 -13.53 15.82 -17.73
N VAL A 579 -12.72 14.87 -17.25
CA VAL A 579 -12.00 14.98 -15.98
C VAL A 579 -10.51 14.86 -16.25
N GLY A 580 -9.76 15.89 -15.85
CA GLY A 580 -8.29 15.89 -15.88
C GLY A 580 -7.72 15.82 -14.47
N VAL A 581 -6.64 15.09 -14.29
CA VAL A 581 -5.92 15.02 -13.01
C VAL A 581 -4.42 14.86 -13.21
N VAL A 582 -3.65 15.50 -12.34
CA VAL A 582 -2.25 15.16 -12.08
C VAL A 582 -2.17 14.62 -10.66
N ARG A 583 -1.87 13.33 -10.55
CA ARG A 583 -1.79 12.60 -9.28
C ARG A 583 -0.33 12.32 -8.92
N THR A 584 0.16 12.87 -7.82
CA THR A 584 1.46 12.51 -7.26
C THR A 584 1.26 11.50 -6.15
N THR A 585 2.03 10.41 -6.19
CA THR A 585 1.94 9.31 -5.22
C THR A 585 3.28 9.09 -4.55
N PHE A 586 3.27 9.07 -3.22
CA PHE A 586 4.39 8.68 -2.37
C PHE A 586 4.11 7.31 -1.75
N THR A 587 5.09 6.43 -1.76
CA THR A 587 5.03 5.09 -1.17
C THR A 587 6.28 4.83 -0.34
N PHE A 588 6.14 4.33 0.88
CA PHE A 588 7.26 4.08 1.79
C PHE A 588 7.01 2.93 2.75
#